data_AF-A0A4Y2AKT7-F1
#
_entry.id   AF-A0A4Y2AKT7-F1
#
_cell.length_a   1.000
_cell.length_b   1.000
_cell.length_c   1.000
_cell.angle_alpha   90.00
_cell.angle_beta   90.00
_cell.angle_gamma   90.00
#
_symmetry.space_group_name_H-M   'P 1'
#
loop_
_entity.id
_entity.type
_entity.pdbx_description
1 polymer ?
#
loop_
_entity_poly.entity_id
_entity_poly.type
_entity_poly.pdbx_seq_one_letter_code
_entity_poly.pdbx_strand_id
1 'polypeptide(L)'
;MIWNSVSDTFTYKANVNINHSYTKRDVLSQTARIYDPVGLLGPIISKANIFMQQLWLLKLDWYEILPPDISQQWENFIKTLPDLEKIKIRRCFLKTNPSV
;
A
#
# COMPACT_ATOMS: atom_id res chain seq x y z
N MET A 1 3.39 7.54 5.36
CA MET A 1 2.55 8.73 5.62
C MET A 1 3.40 9.99 5.69
N ILE A 2 2.92 11.12 5.15
CA ILE A 2 3.52 12.46 5.23
C ILE A 2 2.42 13.42 5.71
N TRP A 3 2.72 14.28 6.68
CA TRP A 3 1.82 15.35 7.11
C TRP A 3 2.23 16.67 6.46
N ASN A 4 1.28 17.36 5.85
CA ASN A 4 1.42 18.74 5.41
C ASN A 4 0.78 19.65 6.47
N SER A 5 1.59 20.43 7.18
CA SER A 5 1.14 21.33 8.25
C SER A 5 0.39 22.55 7.74
N VAL A 6 0.68 23.01 6.51
CA VAL A 6 0.04 24.19 5.92
C VAL A 6 -1.41 23.90 5.54
N SER A 7 -1.66 22.75 4.89
CA SER A 7 -3.01 22.32 4.52
C SER A 7 -3.70 21.44 5.55
N ASP A 8 -3.03 21.15 6.66
CA ASP A 8 -3.43 20.19 7.69
C ASP A 8 -3.97 18.85 7.14
N THR A 9 -3.23 18.27 6.20
CA THR A 9 -3.61 17.02 5.53
C THR A 9 -2.54 15.95 5.64
N PHE A 10 -2.96 14.70 5.78
CA PHE A 10 -2.12 13.54 5.53
C PHE A 10 -2.15 13.15 4.05
N THR A 11 -0.98 12.73 3.58
CA THR A 11 -0.79 12.06 2.29
C THR A 11 0.15 10.87 2.46
N TYR A 12 0.32 10.07 1.42
CA TYR A 12 1.08 8.84 1.47
C TYR A 12 2.02 8.77 0.28
N LYS A 13 3.31 8.61 0.55
CA LYS A 13 4.31 8.34 -0.48
C LYS A 13 4.40 6.85 -0.71
N ALA A 14 4.28 6.43 -1.97
CA ALA A 14 4.39 5.03 -2.35
C ALA A 14 5.74 4.77 -3.01
N ASN A 15 6.67 4.16 -2.27
CA ASN A 15 7.98 3.82 -2.81
C ASN A 15 7.94 2.38 -3.36
N VAL A 16 7.40 2.27 -4.58
CA VAL A 16 7.17 1.00 -5.27
C VAL A 16 8.45 0.54 -5.97
N ASN A 17 8.79 -0.73 -5.83
CA ASN A 17 9.85 -1.33 -6.63
C ASN A 17 9.23 -2.16 -7.77
N ILE A 18 9.34 -1.65 -8.99
CA ILE A 18 8.87 -2.38 -10.18
C ILE A 18 10.04 -3.25 -10.67
N ASN A 19 9.83 -4.56 -10.61
CA ASN A 19 10.79 -5.59 -11.04
C ASN A 19 10.11 -6.50 -12.05
N HIS A 20 10.89 -7.18 -12.88
CA HIS A 20 10.36 -8.18 -13.82
C HIS A 20 10.07 -9.53 -13.15
N SER A 21 10.66 -9.78 -11.98
CA SER A 21 10.47 -11.01 -11.20
C SER A 21 10.30 -10.64 -9.74
N TYR A 22 9.23 -11.16 -9.14
CA TYR A 22 8.96 -11.01 -7.71
C TYR A 22 9.12 -12.35 -7.03
N THR A 23 9.60 -12.32 -5.80
CA THR A 23 9.50 -13.44 -4.87
C THR A 23 8.46 -13.15 -3.80
N LYS A 24 8.04 -14.19 -3.06
CA LYS A 24 7.18 -14.02 -1.88
C LYS A 24 7.79 -13.07 -0.84
N ARG A 25 9.13 -13.07 -0.71
CA ARG A 25 9.85 -12.11 0.14
C ARG A 25 9.71 -10.68 -0.36
N ASP A 26 9.75 -10.45 -1.67
CA ASP A 26 9.58 -9.12 -2.25
C ASP A 26 8.18 -8.58 -2.02
N VAL A 27 7.16 -9.43 -2.18
CA VAL A 27 5.75 -9.08 -1.92
C VAL A 27 5.56 -8.64 -0.47
N LEU A 28 6.09 -9.42 0.49
CA LEU A 28 6.01 -9.04 1.90
C LEU A 28 6.76 -7.73 2.18
N SER A 29 7.99 -7.60 1.65
CA SER A 29 8.82 -6.41 1.80
C SER A 29 8.12 -5.16 1.27
N GLN A 30 7.51 -5.24 0.08
CA GLN A 30 6.75 -4.14 -0.50
C GLN A 30 5.47 -3.84 0.27
N THR A 31 4.76 -4.87 0.76
CA THR A 31 3.58 -4.68 1.61
C THR A 31 3.93 -3.93 2.89
N ALA A 32 5.04 -4.30 3.55
CA ALA A 32 5.50 -3.66 4.77
C ALA A 32 5.95 -2.20 4.58
N ARG A 33 6.29 -1.78 3.35
CA ARG A 33 6.61 -0.38 3.04
C ARG A 33 5.38 0.52 3.03
N ILE A 34 4.16 -0.03 2.96
CA ILE A 34 2.91 0.72 3.04
C ILE A 34 2.68 1.13 4.49
N TYR A 35 3.41 2.16 4.95
CA TYR A 35 3.36 2.64 6.32
C TYR A 35 2.11 3.50 6.57
N ASP A 36 1.22 2.98 7.41
CA ASP A 36 -0.06 3.59 7.76
C ASP A 36 -0.33 3.56 9.29
N PRO A 37 0.22 4.52 10.04
CA PRO A 37 0.11 4.53 11.50
C PRO A 37 -1.30 4.84 12.01
N VAL A 38 -2.17 5.43 11.18
CA VAL A 38 -3.52 5.86 11.56
C VAL A 38 -4.60 4.89 11.04
N GLY A 39 -4.23 3.96 10.16
CA GLY A 39 -5.16 2.95 9.63
C GLY A 39 -6.05 3.44 8.47
N LEU A 40 -5.72 4.55 7.81
CA LEU A 40 -6.54 5.12 6.73
C LEU A 40 -6.41 4.36 5.39
N LEU A 41 -5.36 3.55 5.24
CA LEU A 41 -5.09 2.71 4.07
C LEU A 41 -5.55 1.26 4.25
N GLY A 42 -6.44 0.99 5.21
CA GLY A 42 -6.95 -0.34 5.51
C GLY A 42 -7.28 -1.19 4.27
N PRO A 43 -8.11 -0.72 3.32
CA PRO A 43 -8.44 -1.49 2.12
C PRO A 43 -7.24 -1.84 1.22
N ILE A 44 -6.23 -0.97 1.16
CA ILE A 44 -5.02 -1.18 0.36
C ILE A 44 -4.14 -2.24 1.01
N ILE A 45 -3.94 -2.13 2.32
CA ILE A 45 -3.18 -3.11 3.11
C ILE A 45 -3.89 -4.47 3.09
N SER A 46 -5.22 -4.49 3.18
CA SER A 46 -6.01 -5.72 3.08
C SER A 46 -5.83 -6.40 1.73
N LYS A 47 -5.84 -5.66 0.60
CA LYS A 47 -5.56 -6.25 -0.73
C LYS A 47 -4.18 -6.89 -0.79
N ALA A 48 -3.15 -6.22 -0.28
CA ALA A 48 -1.79 -6.76 -0.23
C ALA A 48 -1.70 -8.01 0.67
N ASN A 49 -2.40 -8.01 1.82
CA ASN A 49 -2.44 -9.16 2.73
C ASN A 49 -3.20 -10.36 2.13
N ILE A 50 -4.30 -10.13 1.43
CA ILE A 50 -5.04 -11.18 0.70
C ILE A 50 -4.13 -11.79 -0.37
N PHE A 51 -3.40 -10.97 -1.11
CA PHE A 51 -2.43 -11.45 -2.09
C PHE A 51 -1.33 -12.29 -1.42
N MET A 52 -0.79 -11.82 -0.28
CA MET A 52 0.18 -12.60 0.49
C MET A 52 -0.40 -13.96 0.94
N GLN A 53 -1.66 -13.99 1.41
CA GLN A 53 -2.36 -15.24 1.76
C GLN A 53 -2.49 -16.19 0.56
N GLN A 54 -2.77 -15.69 -0.64
CA GLN A 54 -2.77 -16.50 -1.85
C GLN A 54 -1.41 -17.16 -2.10
N LEU A 55 -0.29 -16.44 -1.91
CA LEU A 55 1.05 -17.03 -2.04
C LEU A 55 1.33 -18.11 -1.00
N TRP A 56 0.75 -18.01 0.20
CA TRP A 56 0.83 -19.06 1.22
C TRP A 56 0.06 -20.31 0.80
N LEU A 57 -1.13 -20.14 0.23
CA LEU A 57 -1.95 -21.25 -0.26
C LEU A 57 -1.31 -21.98 -1.45
N LEU A 58 -0.59 -21.25 -2.31
CA LEU A 58 0.20 -21.82 -3.41
C LEU A 58 1.47 -22.54 -2.93
N LYS A 59 1.78 -22.49 -1.63
CA LYS A 59 2.97 -23.10 -1.01
C LYS A 59 4.31 -22.65 -1.62
N LEU A 60 4.35 -21.42 -2.16
CA LEU A 60 5.59 -20.87 -2.71
C LEU A 60 6.62 -20.62 -1.62
N ASP A 61 7.87 -20.94 -1.94
CA ASP A 61 9.01 -20.66 -1.08
C ASP A 61 9.37 -19.16 -1.09
N TRP A 62 10.11 -18.72 -0.07
CA TRP A 62 10.47 -17.31 0.10
C TRP A 62 11.26 -16.70 -1.06
N TYR A 63 12.11 -17.52 -1.70
CA TYR A 63 13.01 -17.14 -2.79
C TYR A 63 12.51 -17.60 -4.17
N GLU A 64 11.39 -18.30 -4.20
CA GLU A 64 10.80 -18.76 -5.44
C GLU A 64 10.17 -17.59 -6.20
N ILE A 65 10.36 -17.57 -7.52
CA ILE A 65 9.79 -16.55 -8.40
C ILE A 65 8.29 -16.83 -8.55
N LEU A 66 7.48 -15.78 -8.47
CA LEU A 66 6.03 -15.89 -8.65
C LEU A 66 5.71 -16.41 -10.07
N PRO A 67 4.72 -17.31 -10.21
CA PRO A 67 4.18 -17.70 -11.50
C PRO A 67 3.75 -16.47 -12.33
N PRO A 68 3.87 -16.49 -13.67
CA PRO A 68 3.66 -15.29 -14.50
C PRO A 68 2.31 -14.60 -14.29
N ASP A 69 1.23 -15.37 -14.16
CA ASP A 69 -0.12 -14.90 -13.92
C ASP A 69 -0.28 -14.21 -12.55
N ILE A 70 0.38 -14.75 -11.52
CA ILE A 70 0.39 -14.21 -10.16
C ILE A 70 1.28 -12.95 -10.10
N SER A 71 2.43 -12.99 -10.77
CA SER A 71 3.35 -11.86 -10.90
C SER A 71 2.66 -10.67 -11.58
N GLN A 72 1.91 -10.90 -12.66
CA GLN A 72 1.16 -9.85 -13.35
C GLN A 72 0.09 -9.21 -12.45
N GLN A 73 -0.60 -10.01 -11.64
CA GLN A 73 -1.57 -9.51 -10.67
C GLN A 73 -0.91 -8.61 -9.61
N TRP A 74 0.23 -9.03 -9.08
CA TRP A 74 1.01 -8.21 -8.15
C TRP A 74 1.47 -6.91 -8.79
N GLU A 75 2.04 -6.99 -10.00
CA GLU A 75 2.53 -5.83 -10.75
C GLU A 75 1.40 -4.82 -11.00
N ASN A 76 0.23 -5.30 -11.41
CA ASN A 76 -0.95 -4.46 -11.61
C ASN A 76 -1.37 -3.76 -10.31
N PHE A 77 -1.35 -4.47 -9.17
CA PHE A 77 -1.65 -3.87 -7.88
C PHE A 77 -0.64 -2.79 -7.49
N ILE A 78 0.67 -3.08 -7.54
CA ILE A 78 1.68 -2.12 -7.10
C ILE A 78 1.75 -0.89 -8.01
N LYS A 79 1.43 -1.02 -9.31
CA LYS A 79 1.32 0.11 -10.25
C LYS A 79 0.23 1.10 -9.86
N THR A 80 -0.75 0.71 -9.05
CA THR A 80 -1.78 1.62 -8.53
C THR A 80 -1.32 2.40 -7.30
N LEU A 81 -0.30 1.93 -6.57
CA LEU A 81 0.13 2.56 -5.31
C LEU A 81 0.64 4.00 -5.46
N PRO A 82 1.29 4.43 -6.56
CA PRO A 82 1.64 5.83 -6.77
C PRO A 82 0.44 6.78 -6.73
N ASP A 83 -0.79 6.30 -7.01
CA ASP A 83 -2.00 7.13 -6.90
C ASP A 83 -2.33 7.51 -5.44
N LEU A 84 -1.75 6.85 -4.45
CA LEU A 84 -1.87 7.23 -3.04
C LEU A 84 -1.33 8.64 -2.76
N GLU A 85 -0.39 9.13 -3.56
CA GLU A 85 0.15 10.49 -3.44
C GLU A 85 -0.87 11.56 -3.82
N LYS A 86 -1.90 11.19 -4.61
CA LYS A 86 -3.01 12.07 -4.98
C LYS A 86 -4.03 12.22 -3.84
N ILE A 87 -4.02 11.29 -2.88
CA ILE A 87 -4.94 11.32 -1.74
C ILE A 87 -4.46 12.38 -0.73
N LYS A 88 -5.40 13.26 -0.35
CA LYS A 88 -5.23 14.24 0.73
C LYS A 88 -6.37 14.08 1.72
N ILE A 89 -6.06 13.58 2.91
CA ILE A 89 -7.04 13.38 3.98
C ILE A 89 -6.82 14.47 5.02
N ARG A 90 -7.86 15.24 5.36
CA ARG A 90 -7.76 16.22 6.45
C ARG A 90 -7.49 15.50 7.76
N ARG A 91 -6.53 16.00 8.55
CA ARG A 91 -6.21 15.42 9.86
C ARG A 91 -7.36 15.61 10.85
N CYS A 92 -8.02 16.77 10.81
CA CYS A 92 -9.18 17.06 11.64
C CYS A 92 -10.48 16.77 10.87
N PHE A 93 -11.33 15.91 11.45
CA PHE A 93 -12.67 15.61 10.91
C PHE A 93 -13.75 16.54 11.47
N LEU A 94 -13.48 17.19 12.60
CA LEU A 94 -14.41 18.12 13.21
C LEU A 94 -14.43 19.42 12.39
N LYS A 95 -15.61 19.84 11.95
CA LYS A 95 -15.80 21.21 11.48
C LYS A 95 -15.72 22.11 12.69
N THR A 96 -14.67 22.91 12.80
CA THR A 96 -14.70 24.07 13.69
C THR A 96 -15.67 25.06 13.09
N ASN A 97 -16.93 25.07 13.53
CA ASN A 97 -17.79 26.23 13.35
C ASN A 97 -17.22 27.30 14.30
N PRO A 98 -16.66 28.41 13.80
CA PRO A 98 -16.44 29.57 14.65
C PRO A 98 -17.82 30.21 14.82
N SER A 99 -18.50 29.86 15.90
CA SER A 99 -19.78 30.46 16.28
C SER A 99 -19.72 30.80 17.76
N VAL A 100 -18.98 31.87 18.07
CA VAL A 100 -19.23 32.75 19.22
C VAL A 100 -18.98 34.17 18.74
#